data_AF-A0A182ULW7-F1
#
_entry.id   AF-A0A182ULW7-F1
#
_cell.length_a   1.000
_cell.length_b   1.000
_cell.length_c   1.000
_cell.angle_alpha   90.00
_cell.angle_beta   90.00
_cell.angle_gamma   90.00
#
_symmetry.space_group_name_H-M   'P 1'
#
loop_
_entity.id
_entity.type
_entity.pdbx_description
1 polymer ?
#
loop_
_entity_poly.entity_id
_entity_poly.type
_entity_poly.pdbx_seq_one_letter_code
_entity_poly.pdbx_strand_id
1 'polypeptide(L)'
;MALWNQRNLDPPVVLNAPCKSKNIKSQISALTKTSTSMLNYYSTLNTFEKAAAYETRFVNRFKYRLRNMHGFQIMRRVNQTLIRIKNMDLVQVIMDLHSFLPESEYIPQTVNLPVRSNLEYLLVRMQGLCKLLMRVVYLTKEAARFHVKQIVNMHLYPTYVMFLGLMGELWLFSRSVCRRTVQFYEELYPALEILPDTKMSWLPEHYQLPVSLAAWLGEEYERDILQCGDANGATSSNWLGSEGDADLFTLLQHSTTDGEEQLLSRKQETEQANKSVEEAPSFSSVPKALLLQSLRSDTGEVVERKGRNALPTQFDAKRLEHIRSKFHVQQFLKQERTNRTDSPAKALTKGLSEQQFGDFNVRLMKEFNRLSSVEFVKFFKEQFLQLVTEGT
;
A
#
# COMPACT_ATOMS: atom_id res chain seq x y z
N MET A 1 -25.67 0.93 11.76
CA MET A 1 -24.19 1.08 11.70
C MET A 1 -23.87 2.56 11.59
N ALA A 2 -22.85 3.05 12.30
CA ALA A 2 -22.48 4.47 12.26
C ALA A 2 -21.98 4.88 10.85
N LEU A 3 -22.36 6.08 10.39
CA LEU A 3 -22.13 6.56 9.02
C LEU A 3 -20.64 6.57 8.64
N TRP A 4 -19.77 7.02 9.54
CA TRP A 4 -18.31 7.06 9.36
C TRP A 4 -17.65 5.68 9.11
N ASN A 5 -18.28 4.57 9.51
CA ASN A 5 -17.73 3.22 9.38
C ASN A 5 -18.22 2.49 8.10
N GLN A 6 -18.98 3.16 7.24
CA GLN A 6 -19.41 2.58 5.97
C GLN A 6 -18.26 2.61 4.96
N ARG A 7 -17.97 1.46 4.35
CA ARG A 7 -16.86 1.35 3.37
C ARG A 7 -17.16 2.09 2.07
N ASN A 8 -18.38 1.87 1.55
CA ASN A 8 -18.88 2.50 0.34
C ASN A 8 -19.91 3.53 0.80
N LEU A 9 -19.42 4.70 1.19
CA LEU A 9 -20.28 5.81 1.55
C LEU A 9 -20.52 6.61 0.26
N ASP A 10 -21.77 6.68 -0.18
CA ASP A 10 -22.11 7.37 -1.41
C ASP A 10 -21.93 8.89 -1.22
N PRO A 11 -21.16 9.56 -2.11
CA PRO A 11 -20.97 10.98 -2.03
C PRO A 11 -22.30 11.72 -2.28
N PRO A 12 -22.49 12.89 -1.66
CA PRO A 12 -23.64 13.76 -1.96
C PRO A 12 -23.57 14.23 -3.42
N VAL A 13 -24.73 14.65 -3.95
CA VAL A 13 -24.77 15.29 -5.27
C VAL A 13 -23.98 16.59 -5.19
N VAL A 14 -22.96 16.69 -6.04
CA VAL A 14 -22.08 17.86 -6.09
C VAL A 14 -22.87 19.04 -6.65
N LEU A 15 -23.28 19.94 -5.77
CA LEU A 15 -24.08 21.13 -6.10
C LEU A 15 -23.45 22.39 -5.52
N ASN A 16 -23.71 23.50 -6.21
CA ASN A 16 -23.30 24.84 -5.81
C ASN A 16 -24.53 25.72 -5.71
N ALA A 17 -24.56 26.63 -4.73
CA ALA A 17 -25.63 27.60 -4.60
C ALA A 17 -25.08 29.02 -4.36
N PRO A 18 -25.78 30.06 -4.87
CA PRO A 18 -25.34 31.43 -4.73
C PRO A 18 -25.59 31.97 -3.32
N CYS A 19 -24.53 32.45 -2.67
CA CYS A 19 -24.57 33.06 -1.33
C CYS A 19 -24.12 34.53 -1.39
N LYS A 20 -24.76 35.38 -0.57
CA LYS A 20 -24.38 36.79 -0.41
C LYS A 20 -23.14 36.88 0.49
N SER A 21 -22.04 37.42 -0.02
CA SER A 21 -20.75 37.34 0.66
C SER A 21 -20.50 38.40 1.74
N LYS A 22 -21.36 39.43 1.86
CA LYS A 22 -21.08 40.67 2.63
C LYS A 22 -20.63 40.44 4.09
N ASN A 23 -21.22 39.47 4.80
CA ASN A 23 -20.91 39.20 6.21
C ASN A 23 -20.01 37.97 6.43
N ILE A 24 -19.63 37.28 5.34
CA ILE A 24 -19.07 35.92 5.40
C ILE A 24 -17.67 35.87 4.73
N LYS A 25 -17.18 36.98 4.17
CA LYS A 25 -15.90 37.01 3.43
C LYS A 25 -14.71 36.46 4.23
N SER A 26 -14.61 36.80 5.51
CA SER A 26 -13.51 36.33 6.38
C SER A 26 -13.55 34.82 6.58
N GLN A 27 -14.73 34.26 6.77
CA GLN A 27 -14.93 32.83 6.99
C GLN A 27 -14.75 32.03 5.69
N ILE A 28 -15.17 32.57 4.54
CA ILE A 28 -14.89 31.96 3.22
C ILE A 28 -13.38 31.93 2.95
N SER A 29 -12.67 33.03 3.23
CA SER A 29 -11.22 33.08 3.08
C SER A 29 -10.52 32.09 4.03
N ALA A 30 -11.00 31.94 5.27
CA ALA A 30 -10.50 30.93 6.20
C ALA A 30 -10.73 29.51 5.66
N LEU A 31 -11.92 29.21 5.16
CA LEU A 31 -12.26 27.92 4.54
C LEU A 31 -11.35 27.61 3.33
N THR A 32 -11.17 28.56 2.42
CA THR A 32 -10.26 28.42 1.27
C THR A 32 -8.84 28.15 1.74
N LYS A 33 -8.33 28.92 2.71
CA LYS A 33 -6.98 28.75 3.26
C LYS A 33 -6.79 27.39 3.92
N THR A 34 -7.74 26.92 4.71
CA THR A 34 -7.71 25.59 5.33
C THR A 34 -7.74 24.50 4.26
N SER A 35 -8.62 24.61 3.26
CA SER A 35 -8.70 23.67 2.13
C SER A 35 -7.39 23.59 1.34
N THR A 36 -6.77 24.72 1.00
CA THR A 36 -5.46 24.75 0.33
C THR A 36 -4.37 24.14 1.21
N SER A 37 -4.38 24.45 2.51
CA SER A 37 -3.42 23.88 3.47
C SER A 37 -3.57 22.37 3.61
N MET A 38 -4.81 21.86 3.56
CA MET A 38 -5.11 20.43 3.53
C MET A 38 -4.58 19.77 2.27
N LEU A 39 -4.85 20.32 1.09
CA LEU A 39 -4.34 19.79 -0.19
C LEU A 39 -2.82 19.70 -0.19
N ASN A 40 -2.14 20.77 0.23
CA ASN A 40 -0.68 20.78 0.33
C ASN A 40 -0.18 19.73 1.33
N TYR A 41 -0.82 19.61 2.49
CA TYR A 41 -0.43 18.63 3.51
C TYR A 41 -0.61 17.19 3.01
N TYR A 42 -1.81 16.81 2.56
CA TYR A 42 -2.06 15.43 2.12
C TYR A 42 -1.26 15.06 0.87
N SER A 43 -0.98 16.01 -0.03
CA SER A 43 -0.12 15.77 -1.21
C SER A 43 1.36 15.55 -0.86
N THR A 44 1.82 15.99 0.31
CA THR A 44 3.21 15.77 0.77
C THR A 44 3.40 14.46 1.54
N LEU A 45 2.35 13.65 1.72
CA LEU A 45 2.42 12.38 2.46
C LEU A 45 3.10 11.22 1.70
N ASN A 46 3.91 11.51 0.69
CA ASN A 46 4.63 10.52 -0.13
C ASN A 46 5.48 9.55 0.70
N THR A 47 6.05 9.99 1.83
CA THR A 47 6.83 9.12 2.72
C THR A 47 5.95 8.11 3.45
N PHE A 48 4.78 8.53 3.92
CA PHE A 48 3.79 7.64 4.52
C PHE A 48 3.25 6.63 3.51
N GLU A 49 2.97 7.06 2.28
CA GLU A 49 2.54 6.17 1.21
C GLU A 49 3.61 5.14 0.84
N LYS A 50 4.89 5.54 0.81
CA LYS A 50 6.01 4.62 0.62
C LYS A 50 6.09 3.57 1.72
N ALA A 51 5.97 3.97 2.99
CA ALA A 51 5.91 3.03 4.12
C ALA A 51 4.73 2.06 3.99
N ALA A 52 3.54 2.55 3.63
CA ALA A 52 2.37 1.70 3.40
C ALA A 52 2.57 0.72 2.22
N ALA A 53 3.26 1.16 1.17
CA ALA A 53 3.62 0.29 0.04
C ALA A 53 4.62 -0.79 0.45
N TYR A 54 5.61 -0.47 1.30
CA TYR A 54 6.52 -1.47 1.86
C TYR A 54 5.77 -2.52 2.67
N GLU A 55 4.80 -2.11 3.48
CA GLU A 55 3.98 -3.04 4.26
C GLU A 55 3.21 -4.00 3.35
N THR A 56 2.62 -3.49 2.27
CA THR A 56 1.97 -4.32 1.24
C THR A 56 2.95 -5.33 0.64
N ARG A 57 4.16 -4.89 0.28
CA ARG A 57 5.19 -5.75 -0.31
C ARG A 57 5.69 -6.80 0.68
N PHE A 58 5.86 -6.45 1.95
CA PHE A 58 6.28 -7.37 3.01
C PHE A 58 5.22 -8.43 3.26
N VAL A 59 3.96 -8.04 3.43
CA VAL A 59 2.84 -8.97 3.55
C VAL A 59 2.80 -9.92 2.36
N ASN A 60 2.95 -9.43 1.13
CA ASN A 60 2.94 -10.29 -0.05
C ASN A 60 4.14 -11.23 -0.15
N ARG A 61 5.34 -10.76 0.22
CA ARG A 61 6.58 -11.56 0.18
C ARG A 61 6.56 -12.69 1.22
N PHE A 62 6.07 -12.42 2.43
CA PHE A 62 6.14 -13.36 3.55
C PHE A 62 4.86 -14.15 3.80
N LYS A 63 3.80 -13.96 2.98
CA LYS A 63 2.48 -14.58 3.15
C LYS A 63 2.49 -16.09 3.35
N TYR A 64 3.39 -16.80 2.69
CA TYR A 64 3.49 -18.26 2.80
C TYR A 64 4.41 -18.70 3.94
N ARG A 65 5.51 -17.97 4.16
CA ARG A 65 6.52 -18.31 5.18
C ARG A 65 6.04 -18.08 6.60
N LEU A 66 5.33 -16.97 6.84
CA LEU A 66 4.96 -16.51 8.19
C LEU A 66 3.43 -16.57 8.42
N ARG A 67 2.69 -17.33 7.60
CA ARG A 67 1.21 -17.35 7.56
C ARG A 67 0.55 -17.47 8.94
N ASN A 68 1.10 -18.35 9.77
CA ASN A 68 0.53 -18.72 11.08
C ASN A 68 1.16 -17.94 12.24
N MET A 69 2.12 -17.06 11.97
CA MET A 69 2.77 -16.27 13.02
C MET A 69 1.89 -15.08 13.41
N HIS A 70 1.71 -14.90 14.71
CA HIS A 70 0.79 -13.89 15.24
C HIS A 70 1.13 -12.47 14.78
N GLY A 71 2.39 -12.04 14.90
CA GLY A 71 2.80 -10.71 14.41
C GLY A 71 2.57 -10.51 12.92
N PHE A 72 2.75 -11.56 12.10
CA PHE A 72 2.46 -11.48 10.67
C PHE A 72 0.96 -11.35 10.37
N GLN A 73 0.11 -12.00 11.17
CA GLN A 73 -1.35 -11.79 11.07
C GLN A 73 -1.76 -10.36 11.44
N ILE A 74 -1.08 -9.75 12.42
CA ILE A 74 -1.28 -8.35 12.78
C ILE A 74 -0.84 -7.44 11.62
N MET A 75 0.34 -7.65 11.03
CA MET A 75 0.81 -6.94 9.83
C MET A 75 -0.21 -7.01 8.69
N ARG A 76 -0.80 -8.19 8.44
CA ARG A 76 -1.90 -8.30 7.45
C ARG A 76 -3.10 -7.40 7.77
N ARG A 77 -3.45 -7.23 9.05
CA ARG A 77 -4.52 -6.32 9.47
C ARG A 77 -4.10 -4.85 9.34
N VAL A 78 -2.84 -4.52 9.61
CA VAL A 78 -2.27 -3.18 9.34
C VAL A 78 -2.42 -2.87 7.85
N ASN A 79 -1.94 -3.77 6.98
CA ASN A 79 -2.04 -3.62 5.53
C ASN A 79 -3.49 -3.45 5.05
N GLN A 80 -4.43 -4.26 5.55
CA GLN A 80 -5.85 -4.09 5.21
C GLN A 80 -6.40 -2.71 5.64
N THR A 81 -5.93 -2.19 6.77
CA THR A 81 -6.35 -0.87 7.28
C THR A 81 -5.76 0.25 6.41
N LEU A 82 -4.49 0.14 6.01
CA LEU A 82 -3.83 1.08 5.11
C LEU A 82 -4.47 1.10 3.72
N ILE A 83 -4.83 -0.07 3.18
CA ILE A 83 -5.57 -0.15 1.90
C ILE A 83 -6.93 0.55 2.03
N ARG A 84 -7.63 0.41 3.15
CA ARG A 84 -8.89 1.15 3.37
C ARG A 84 -8.67 2.65 3.40
N ILE A 85 -7.60 3.12 4.05
CA ILE A 85 -7.24 4.55 4.06
C ILE A 85 -6.99 5.05 2.63
N LYS A 86 -6.19 4.31 1.84
CA LYS A 86 -5.92 4.65 0.44
C LYS A 86 -7.19 4.70 -0.41
N ASN A 87 -8.05 3.70 -0.27
CA ASN A 87 -9.31 3.63 -1.01
C ASN A 87 -10.31 4.72 -0.62
N MET A 88 -10.08 5.45 0.49
CA MET A 88 -10.97 6.55 0.83
C MET A 88 -10.79 7.78 -0.06
N ASP A 89 -9.65 7.87 -0.75
CA ASP A 89 -9.28 8.95 -1.68
C ASP A 89 -9.64 10.35 -1.16
N LEU A 90 -9.16 10.66 0.05
CA LEU A 90 -9.48 11.92 0.71
C LEU A 90 -8.97 13.12 -0.09
N VAL A 91 -7.86 12.97 -0.82
CA VAL A 91 -7.30 14.04 -1.65
C VAL A 91 -8.29 14.45 -2.73
N GLN A 92 -8.89 13.49 -3.45
CA GLN A 92 -9.90 13.80 -4.46
C GLN A 92 -11.11 14.49 -3.84
N VAL A 93 -11.60 14.02 -2.68
CA VAL A 93 -12.74 14.66 -1.99
C VAL A 93 -12.44 16.11 -1.60
N ILE A 94 -11.22 16.39 -1.12
CA ILE A 94 -10.80 17.76 -0.79
C ILE A 94 -10.66 18.59 -2.07
N MET A 95 -10.11 18.04 -3.16
CA MET A 95 -9.99 18.73 -4.44
C MET A 95 -11.35 19.12 -5.01
N ASP A 96 -12.32 18.20 -4.97
CA ASP A 96 -13.68 18.46 -5.42
C ASP A 96 -14.30 19.60 -4.62
N LEU A 97 -14.21 19.58 -3.28
CA LEU A 97 -14.68 20.68 -2.43
C LEU A 97 -13.96 22.00 -2.75
N HIS A 98 -12.62 21.96 -2.89
CA HIS A 98 -11.79 23.13 -3.14
C HIS A 98 -12.10 23.80 -4.48
N SER A 99 -12.44 23.01 -5.50
CA SER A 99 -12.74 23.50 -6.85
C SER A 99 -13.92 24.49 -6.90
N PHE A 100 -14.81 24.43 -5.89
CA PHE A 100 -15.96 25.32 -5.76
C PHE A 100 -15.68 26.57 -4.91
N LEU A 101 -14.51 26.65 -4.27
CA LEU A 101 -14.16 27.79 -3.45
C LEU A 101 -13.56 28.91 -4.31
N PRO A 102 -13.88 30.18 -4.03
CA PRO A 102 -13.27 31.29 -4.74
C PRO A 102 -11.79 31.41 -4.38
N GLU A 103 -10.99 31.92 -5.31
CA GLU A 103 -9.62 32.32 -5.05
C GLU A 103 -9.58 33.38 -3.94
N SER A 104 -8.63 33.22 -3.01
CA SER A 104 -8.58 34.00 -1.76
C SER A 104 -8.41 35.51 -1.96
N GLU A 105 -8.02 35.96 -3.16
CA GLU A 105 -7.73 37.36 -3.47
C GLU A 105 -8.97 38.14 -3.91
N TYR A 106 -10.00 37.47 -4.43
CA TYR A 106 -11.21 38.14 -4.95
C TYR A 106 -12.50 37.41 -4.55
N ILE A 107 -13.22 38.00 -3.58
CA ILE A 107 -14.54 37.51 -3.15
C ILE A 107 -15.64 38.42 -3.72
N PRO A 108 -16.33 38.04 -4.81
CA PRO A 108 -17.41 38.82 -5.40
C PRO A 108 -18.59 38.98 -4.44
N GLN A 109 -19.49 39.92 -4.71
CA GLN A 109 -20.65 40.21 -3.85
C GLN A 109 -21.64 39.03 -3.75
N THR A 110 -21.68 38.19 -4.77
CA THR A 110 -22.40 36.91 -4.82
C THR A 110 -21.39 35.83 -5.22
N VAL A 111 -21.21 34.82 -4.36
CA VAL A 111 -20.28 33.71 -4.58
C VAL A 111 -21.09 32.43 -4.68
N ASN A 112 -20.76 31.57 -5.64
CA ASN A 112 -21.28 30.21 -5.67
C ASN A 112 -20.44 29.38 -4.70
N LEU A 113 -21.05 28.95 -3.60
CA LEU A 113 -20.38 28.12 -2.60
C LEU A 113 -20.84 26.66 -2.74
N PRO A 114 -19.99 25.69 -2.34
CA PRO A 114 -20.41 24.31 -2.25
C PRO A 114 -21.55 24.16 -1.24
N VAL A 115 -22.50 23.28 -1.53
CA VAL A 115 -23.57 22.94 -0.59
C VAL A 115 -23.01 22.35 0.71
N ARG A 116 -23.69 22.60 1.83
CA ARG A 116 -23.35 22.08 3.17
C ARG A 116 -23.05 20.58 3.18
N SER A 117 -23.84 19.78 2.46
CA SER A 117 -23.65 18.32 2.34
C SER A 117 -22.28 17.90 1.81
N ASN A 118 -21.65 18.69 0.94
CA ASN A 118 -20.29 18.39 0.45
C ASN A 118 -19.26 18.48 1.60
N LEU A 119 -19.41 19.48 2.47
CA LEU A 119 -18.57 19.62 3.65
C LEU A 119 -18.90 18.55 4.70
N GLU A 120 -20.18 18.26 4.94
CA GLU A 120 -20.60 17.17 5.84
C GLU A 120 -20.00 15.83 5.42
N TYR A 121 -20.01 15.53 4.13
CA TYR A 121 -19.35 14.33 3.59
C TYR A 121 -17.85 14.33 3.92
N LEU A 122 -17.13 15.41 3.62
CA LEU A 122 -15.70 15.52 3.95
C LEU A 122 -15.44 15.30 5.45
N LEU A 123 -16.23 15.93 6.32
CA LEU A 123 -16.12 15.79 7.77
C LEU A 123 -16.33 14.33 8.22
N VAL A 124 -17.35 13.64 7.69
CA VAL A 124 -17.58 12.21 7.97
C VAL A 124 -16.40 11.35 7.50
N ARG A 125 -15.81 11.66 6.34
CA ARG A 125 -14.60 10.98 5.85
C ARG A 125 -13.40 11.20 6.76
N MET A 126 -13.23 12.40 7.30
CA MET A 126 -12.18 12.70 8.28
C MET A 126 -12.39 11.94 9.60
N GLN A 127 -13.63 11.77 10.07
CA GLN A 127 -13.93 10.90 11.23
C GLN A 127 -13.47 9.46 10.98
N GLY A 128 -13.82 8.91 9.81
CA GLY A 128 -13.43 7.57 9.39
C GLY A 128 -11.91 7.42 9.27
N LEU A 129 -11.23 8.41 8.69
CA LEU A 129 -9.78 8.46 8.58
C LEU A 129 -9.12 8.40 9.97
N CYS A 130 -9.53 9.26 10.91
CA CYS A 130 -8.96 9.27 12.26
C CYS A 130 -9.13 7.92 12.96
N LYS A 131 -10.32 7.29 12.92
CA LYS A 131 -10.53 5.95 13.51
C LYS A 131 -9.64 4.89 12.87
N LEU A 132 -9.42 4.95 11.56
CA LEU A 132 -8.52 4.01 10.87
C LEU A 132 -7.05 4.27 11.19
N LEU A 133 -6.61 5.52 11.32
CA LEU A 133 -5.25 5.85 11.74
C LEU A 133 -4.99 5.41 13.18
N MET A 134 -5.92 5.63 14.12
CA MET A 134 -5.82 5.09 15.48
C MET A 134 -5.75 3.56 15.47
N ARG A 135 -6.50 2.91 14.58
CA ARG A 135 -6.40 1.45 14.42
C ARG A 135 -5.02 1.02 13.92
N VAL A 136 -4.41 1.76 12.99
CA VAL A 136 -3.03 1.52 12.56
C VAL A 136 -2.08 1.66 13.75
N VAL A 137 -2.17 2.74 14.51
CA VAL A 137 -1.33 3.01 15.70
C VAL A 137 -1.43 1.87 16.72
N TYR A 138 -2.64 1.39 17.01
CA TYR A 138 -2.82 0.26 17.91
C TYR A 138 -2.17 -1.03 17.35
N LEU A 139 -2.45 -1.37 16.09
CA LEU A 139 -1.95 -2.60 15.50
C LEU A 139 -0.42 -2.60 15.32
N THR A 140 0.20 -1.45 15.02
CA THR A 140 1.66 -1.35 14.91
C THR A 140 2.34 -1.55 16.27
N LYS A 141 1.75 -1.07 17.37
CA LYS A 141 2.23 -1.37 18.73
C LYS A 141 2.15 -2.88 19.04
N GLU A 142 1.03 -3.52 18.75
CA GLU A 142 0.87 -4.98 18.93
C GLU A 142 1.89 -5.78 18.09
N ALA A 143 2.08 -5.40 16.83
CA ALA A 143 3.07 -6.03 15.96
C ALA A 143 4.50 -5.82 16.49
N ALA A 144 4.82 -4.61 16.95
CA ALA A 144 6.12 -4.27 17.52
C ALA A 144 6.45 -5.12 18.74
N ARG A 145 5.53 -5.27 19.70
CA ARG A 145 5.70 -6.17 20.88
C ARG A 145 6.07 -7.58 20.45
N PHE A 146 5.34 -8.12 19.48
CA PHE A 146 5.63 -9.45 18.95
C PHE A 146 7.02 -9.51 18.30
N HIS A 147 7.37 -8.54 17.46
CA HIS A 147 8.67 -8.51 16.78
C HIS A 147 9.84 -8.41 17.75
N VAL A 148 9.72 -7.58 18.80
CA VAL A 148 10.71 -7.50 19.88
C VAL A 148 10.89 -8.86 20.53
N LYS A 149 9.81 -9.55 20.92
CA LYS A 149 9.89 -10.90 21.49
C LYS A 149 10.58 -11.91 20.56
N GLN A 150 10.38 -11.79 19.25
CA GLN A 150 11.04 -12.68 18.28
C GLN A 150 12.53 -12.34 18.07
N ILE A 151 12.89 -11.07 18.14
CA ILE A 151 14.27 -10.58 18.08
C ILE A 151 15.07 -11.12 19.26
N VAL A 152 14.49 -11.01 20.45
CA VAL A 152 14.99 -11.53 21.73
C VAL A 152 15.30 -13.02 21.59
N ASN A 153 14.35 -13.82 21.11
CA ASN A 153 14.54 -15.24 20.83
C ASN A 153 15.53 -15.59 19.68
N MET A 154 16.25 -14.61 19.12
CA MET A 154 17.23 -14.72 18.01
C MET A 154 16.69 -15.41 16.74
N HIS A 155 15.36 -15.50 16.60
CA HIS A 155 14.74 -16.20 15.48
C HIS A 155 14.53 -15.24 14.32
N LEU A 156 15.13 -15.51 13.14
CA LEU A 156 14.98 -14.67 11.94
C LEU A 156 15.24 -13.18 12.21
N TYR A 157 16.23 -12.89 13.06
CA TYR A 157 16.57 -11.56 13.55
C TYR A 157 16.53 -10.46 12.47
N PRO A 158 17.19 -10.60 11.29
CA PRO A 158 17.18 -9.55 10.29
C PRO A 158 15.78 -9.19 9.77
N THR A 159 14.89 -10.19 9.70
CA THR A 159 13.52 -9.98 9.18
C THR A 159 12.67 -9.20 10.20
N TYR A 160 12.75 -9.58 11.48
CA TYR A 160 11.95 -8.91 12.51
C TYR A 160 12.47 -7.51 12.85
N VAL A 161 13.77 -7.24 12.73
CA VAL A 161 14.31 -5.89 12.84
C VAL A 161 13.75 -4.99 11.72
N MET A 162 13.72 -5.47 10.47
CA MET A 162 13.11 -4.73 9.37
C MET A 162 11.60 -4.48 9.60
N PHE A 163 10.86 -5.48 10.08
CA PHE A 163 9.45 -5.31 10.39
C PHE A 163 9.22 -4.32 11.52
N LEU A 164 10.03 -4.40 12.58
CA LEU A 164 9.96 -3.47 13.70
C LEU A 164 10.20 -2.03 13.25
N GLY A 165 11.23 -1.79 12.42
CA GLY A 165 11.50 -0.47 11.83
C GLY A 165 10.30 0.07 11.05
N LEU A 166 9.72 -0.77 10.18
CA LEU A 166 8.54 -0.37 9.40
C LEU A 166 7.31 -0.10 10.28
N MET A 167 7.07 -0.91 11.32
CA MET A 167 5.98 -0.67 12.28
C MET A 167 6.18 0.67 13.01
N GLY A 168 7.42 1.01 13.37
CA GLY A 168 7.77 2.29 13.99
C GLY A 168 7.51 3.49 13.07
N GLU A 169 7.90 3.40 11.80
CA GLU A 169 7.61 4.45 10.81
C GLU A 169 6.11 4.65 10.61
N LEU A 170 5.36 3.56 10.37
CA LEU A 170 3.91 3.62 10.18
C LEU A 170 3.19 4.16 11.41
N TRP A 171 3.66 3.78 12.60
CA TRP A 171 3.15 4.29 13.87
C TRP A 171 3.34 5.81 13.97
N LEU A 172 4.54 6.31 13.69
CA LEU A 172 4.88 7.73 13.79
C LEU A 172 4.06 8.56 12.79
N PHE A 173 4.01 8.13 11.53
CA PHE A 173 3.22 8.81 10.50
C PHE A 173 1.72 8.77 10.82
N SER A 174 1.19 7.63 11.25
CA SER A 174 -0.26 7.53 11.53
C SER A 174 -0.68 8.47 12.66
N ARG A 175 0.18 8.65 13.68
CA ARG A 175 -0.05 9.64 14.74
C ARG A 175 -0.02 11.07 14.21
N SER A 176 1.01 11.43 13.46
CA SER A 176 1.17 12.81 12.98
C SER A 176 0.04 13.21 12.02
N VAL A 177 -0.34 12.31 11.10
CA VAL A 177 -1.47 12.51 10.20
C VAL A 177 -2.77 12.62 11.01
N CYS A 178 -3.00 11.74 12.00
CA CYS A 178 -4.22 11.80 12.80
C CYS A 178 -4.37 13.13 13.55
N ARG A 179 -3.29 13.64 14.17
CA ARG A 179 -3.30 14.96 14.84
C ARG A 179 -3.64 16.08 13.88
N ARG A 180 -3.05 16.05 12.69
CA ARG A 180 -3.27 17.08 11.69
C ARG A 180 -4.68 17.02 11.11
N THR A 181 -5.22 15.82 10.89
CA THR A 181 -6.62 15.62 10.47
C THR A 181 -7.60 16.17 11.51
N VAL A 182 -7.35 15.96 12.81
CA VAL A 182 -8.19 16.54 13.88
C VAL A 182 -8.17 18.07 13.85
N GLN A 183 -6.99 18.68 13.72
CA GLN A 183 -6.88 20.14 13.59
C GLN A 183 -7.67 20.69 12.40
N PHE A 184 -7.50 20.07 11.23
CA PHE A 184 -8.25 20.48 10.03
C PHE A 184 -9.76 20.30 10.19
N TYR A 185 -10.21 19.26 10.88
CA TYR A 185 -11.63 19.06 11.16
C TYR A 185 -12.18 20.22 11.98
N GLU A 186 -11.48 20.61 13.05
CA GLU A 186 -11.88 21.71 13.94
C GLU A 186 -11.87 23.06 13.23
N GLU A 187 -10.93 23.29 12.31
CA GLU A 187 -10.89 24.48 11.46
C GLU A 187 -12.04 24.53 10.43
N LEU A 188 -12.46 23.37 9.90
CA LEU A 188 -13.52 23.26 8.91
C LEU A 188 -14.93 23.29 9.51
N TYR A 189 -15.11 22.77 10.72
CA TYR A 189 -16.42 22.61 11.35
C TYR A 189 -17.26 23.90 11.40
N PRO A 190 -16.71 25.08 11.78
CA PRO A 190 -17.46 26.34 11.79
C PRO A 190 -18.00 26.75 10.41
N ALA A 191 -17.41 26.25 9.32
CA ALA A 191 -17.87 26.57 7.98
C ALA A 191 -19.23 25.95 7.64
N LEU A 192 -19.70 24.95 8.40
CA LEU A 192 -21.02 24.34 8.20
C LEU A 192 -22.16 25.36 8.31
N GLU A 193 -22.06 26.35 9.22
CA GLU A 193 -23.10 27.36 9.46
C GLU A 193 -23.28 28.34 8.31
N ILE A 194 -22.30 28.40 7.42
CA ILE A 194 -22.18 29.39 6.35
C ILE A 194 -22.70 28.84 5.02
N LEU A 195 -22.50 27.54 4.82
CA LEU A 195 -22.77 26.89 3.56
C LEU A 195 -24.28 26.77 3.32
N PRO A 196 -24.72 26.92 2.06
CA PRO A 196 -26.13 26.81 1.73
C PRO A 196 -26.64 25.38 1.94
N ASP A 197 -27.82 25.28 2.56
CA ASP A 197 -28.53 24.02 2.74
C ASP A 197 -29.21 23.56 1.45
N THR A 198 -29.35 22.24 1.30
CA THR A 198 -30.15 21.63 0.24
C THR A 198 -31.50 21.16 0.79
N LYS A 199 -32.51 21.08 -0.07
CA LYS A 199 -33.86 20.61 0.29
C LYS A 199 -33.89 19.19 0.87
N MET A 200 -32.87 18.38 0.56
CA MET A 200 -32.68 17.04 1.09
C MET A 200 -31.37 17.01 1.87
N SER A 201 -31.45 16.73 3.17
CA SER A 201 -30.27 16.54 4.02
C SER A 201 -29.58 15.24 3.65
N TRP A 202 -28.27 15.30 3.39
CA TRP A 202 -27.47 14.09 3.14
C TRP A 202 -27.23 13.29 4.42
N LEU A 203 -27.11 13.96 5.56
CA LEU A 203 -26.99 13.30 6.86
C LEU A 203 -28.33 12.64 7.28
N PRO A 204 -28.29 11.43 7.87
CA PRO A 204 -29.46 10.82 8.51
C PRO A 204 -30.02 11.72 9.64
N GLU A 205 -31.35 11.73 9.82
CA GLU A 205 -32.06 12.63 10.76
C GLU A 205 -31.57 12.58 12.22
N HIS A 206 -30.90 11.50 12.64
CA HIS A 206 -30.38 11.32 14.00
C HIS A 206 -28.85 11.37 14.08
N TYR A 207 -28.16 11.68 12.99
CA TYR A 207 -26.69 11.74 12.97
C TYR A 207 -26.22 13.17 13.21
N GLN A 208 -25.59 13.40 14.36
CA GLN A 208 -24.95 14.66 14.69
C GLN A 208 -23.44 14.55 14.49
N LEU A 209 -22.89 15.51 13.76
CA LEU A 209 -21.44 15.66 13.63
C LEU A 209 -20.87 16.17 14.96
N PRO A 210 -19.78 15.58 15.47
CA PRO A 210 -19.14 16.06 16.68
C PRO A 210 -18.50 17.43 16.43
N VAL A 211 -18.64 18.36 17.37
CA VAL A 211 -18.02 19.69 17.29
C VAL A 211 -16.49 19.59 17.37
N SER A 212 -15.98 18.85 18.36
CA SER A 212 -14.57 18.51 18.46
C SER A 212 -14.36 17.04 18.15
N LEU A 213 -13.52 16.78 17.15
CA LEU A 213 -13.16 15.42 16.78
C LEU A 213 -12.29 14.77 17.86
N ALA A 214 -11.43 15.55 18.54
CA ALA A 214 -10.61 15.06 19.65
C ALA A 214 -11.48 14.48 20.78
N ALA A 215 -12.47 15.25 21.23
CA ALA A 215 -13.40 14.81 22.27
C ALA A 215 -14.22 13.58 21.86
N TRP A 216 -14.62 13.49 20.59
CA TRP A 216 -15.34 12.34 20.06
C TRP A 216 -14.48 11.06 19.96
N LEU A 217 -13.18 11.20 19.65
CA LEU A 217 -12.27 10.06 19.63
C LEU A 217 -12.01 9.51 21.04
N GLY A 218 -12.12 10.37 22.07
CA GLY A 218 -12.07 10.01 23.49
C GLY A 218 -10.66 9.76 24.00
N GLU A 219 -10.57 9.07 25.15
CA GLU A 219 -9.31 8.78 25.86
C GLU A 219 -8.27 8.04 25.00
N GLU A 220 -8.71 7.26 24.01
CA GLU A 220 -7.83 6.56 23.07
C GLU A 220 -6.95 7.55 22.28
N TYR A 221 -7.51 8.69 21.89
CA TYR A 221 -6.77 9.72 21.17
C TYR A 221 -5.73 10.40 22.08
N GLU A 222 -6.10 10.71 23.32
CA GLU A 222 -5.18 11.33 24.26
C GLU A 222 -3.98 10.42 24.57
N ARG A 223 -4.26 9.15 24.90
CA ARG A 223 -3.24 8.16 25.23
C ARG A 223 -2.36 7.78 24.04
N ASP A 224 -2.96 7.48 22.89
CA ASP A 224 -2.20 6.86 21.79
C ASP A 224 -1.68 7.87 20.77
N ILE A 225 -2.30 9.05 20.67
CA ILE A 225 -1.97 10.06 19.66
C ILE A 225 -1.31 11.30 20.28
N LEU A 226 -1.76 11.80 21.44
CA LEU A 226 -1.21 13.00 22.08
C LEU A 226 -0.04 12.71 23.02
N GLN A 227 -0.11 11.67 23.86
CA GLN A 227 0.99 11.33 24.77
C GLN A 227 2.26 10.94 24.00
N CYS A 228 3.15 11.91 23.89
CA CYS A 228 4.56 11.74 23.58
C CYS A 228 5.26 12.07 24.90
N GLY A 229 6.06 11.13 25.42
CA GLY A 229 6.55 11.15 26.80
C GLY A 229 6.85 12.54 27.32
N ASP A 230 6.32 12.85 28.51
CA ASP A 230 6.62 14.08 29.22
C ASP A 230 8.14 14.27 29.21
N ALA A 231 8.58 15.41 28.66
CA ALA A 231 9.96 15.85 28.65
C ALA A 231 10.51 16.17 30.06
N ASN A 232 9.78 15.77 31.10
CA ASN A 232 10.11 15.97 32.51
C ASN A 232 10.43 14.63 33.17
N GLY A 233 11.52 13.99 32.76
CA GLY A 233 12.35 13.10 33.60
C GLY A 233 11.69 11.96 34.40
N ALA A 234 10.42 11.66 34.19
CA ALA A 234 9.69 10.59 34.85
C ALA A 234 9.32 9.59 33.76
N THR A 235 10.17 8.58 33.63
CA THR A 235 9.97 7.39 32.83
C THR A 235 8.57 6.83 33.06
N SER A 236 7.61 7.15 32.19
CA SER A 236 6.44 6.29 32.04
C SER A 236 6.90 5.07 31.25
N SER A 237 7.38 4.08 32.00
CA SER A 237 7.91 2.78 31.58
C SER A 237 6.91 1.90 30.82
N ASN A 238 5.84 2.48 30.27
CA ASN A 238 4.68 1.74 29.80
C ASN A 238 4.19 2.13 28.39
N TRP A 239 5.10 2.55 27.52
CA TRP A 239 4.79 2.87 26.12
C TRP A 239 4.28 1.67 25.32
N LEU A 240 4.65 0.46 25.77
CA LEU A 240 4.20 -0.82 25.27
C LEU A 240 3.08 -1.42 26.15
N GLY A 241 2.37 -0.65 26.97
CA GLY A 241 1.10 -1.01 27.61
C GLY A 241 1.00 -2.45 28.14
N SER A 242 2.02 -2.90 28.86
CA SER A 242 2.01 -4.18 29.56
C SER A 242 1.73 -3.89 31.02
N GLU A 243 0.83 -4.62 31.67
CA GLU A 243 0.63 -4.59 33.13
C GLU A 243 1.83 -5.17 33.92
N GLY A 244 3.03 -5.11 33.34
CA GLY A 244 4.29 -5.48 33.96
C GLY A 244 5.43 -4.77 33.25
N ASP A 245 6.34 -4.18 34.03
CA ASP A 245 7.56 -3.47 33.64
C ASP A 245 8.34 -4.22 32.55
N ALA A 246 8.07 -3.89 31.30
CA ALA A 246 8.79 -4.43 30.15
C ALA A 246 9.19 -3.27 29.25
N ASP A 247 10.23 -2.55 29.66
CA ASP A 247 10.95 -1.65 28.77
C ASP A 247 11.57 -2.48 27.63
N LEU A 248 11.71 -1.87 26.45
CA LEU A 248 12.31 -2.52 25.27
C LEU A 248 13.66 -3.14 25.62
N PHE A 249 14.43 -2.45 26.47
CA PHE A 249 15.73 -2.89 26.95
C PHE A 249 15.65 -4.02 27.98
N THR A 250 14.63 -4.04 28.84
CA THR A 250 14.40 -5.16 29.77
C THR A 250 14.00 -6.44 29.03
N LEU A 251 13.26 -6.31 27.93
CA LEU A 251 12.91 -7.44 27.07
C LEU A 251 14.13 -7.95 26.28
N LEU A 252 15.05 -7.06 25.90
CA LEU A 252 16.31 -7.40 25.21
C LEU A 252 17.40 -7.95 26.13
N GLN A 253 17.31 -7.69 27.44
CA GLN A 253 18.18 -8.27 28.44
C GLN A 253 17.80 -9.73 28.68
N HIS A 254 18.33 -10.62 27.84
CA HIS A 254 18.48 -12.01 28.22
C HIS A 254 19.56 -12.12 29.29
N SER A 255 19.21 -12.74 30.42
CA SER A 255 20.17 -13.28 31.38
C SER A 255 21.01 -14.37 30.70
N THR A 256 22.07 -13.99 30.00
CA THR A 256 23.12 -14.88 29.53
C THR A 256 24.43 -14.44 30.18
N THR A 257 24.53 -14.63 31.50
CA THR A 257 25.78 -14.47 32.24
C THR A 257 26.89 -15.42 31.79
N ASP A 258 26.59 -16.46 31.00
CA ASP A 258 27.57 -17.52 30.73
C ASP A 258 28.09 -17.54 29.27
N GLY A 259 27.69 -16.59 28.42
CA GLY A 259 28.04 -16.62 26.98
C GLY A 259 28.96 -15.50 26.48
N GLU A 260 29.01 -14.35 27.18
CA GLU A 260 29.69 -13.16 26.68
C GLU A 260 31.22 -13.22 26.85
N GLU A 261 31.73 -13.93 27.86
CA GLU A 261 33.18 -14.09 28.06
C GLU A 261 33.86 -14.90 26.95
N GLN A 262 33.19 -15.90 26.37
CA GLN A 262 33.78 -16.72 25.29
C GLN A 262 33.80 -16.03 23.91
N LEU A 263 32.90 -15.06 23.66
CA LEU A 263 32.85 -14.34 22.39
C LEU A 263 33.82 -13.16 22.33
N LEU A 264 34.11 -12.53 23.47
CA LEU A 264 35.09 -11.45 23.59
C LEU A 264 36.52 -11.94 23.38
N SER A 265 36.86 -13.15 23.86
CA SER A 265 38.19 -13.76 23.62
C SER A 265 38.43 -14.06 22.14
N ARG A 266 37.38 -14.42 21.38
CA ARG A 266 37.51 -14.77 19.96
C ARG A 266 37.62 -13.54 19.03
N LYS A 267 37.05 -12.40 19.44
CA LYS A 267 37.17 -11.14 18.68
C LYS A 267 38.53 -10.47 18.84
N GLN A 268 39.15 -10.55 20.02
CA GLN A 268 40.46 -9.96 20.27
C GLN A 268 41.58 -10.60 19.42
N GLU A 269 41.46 -11.90 19.06
CA GLU A 269 42.42 -12.55 18.15
C GLU A 269 42.24 -12.13 16.68
N THR A 270 41.06 -11.63 16.29
CA THR A 270 40.77 -11.29 14.89
C THR A 270 41.03 -9.79 14.58
N GLU A 271 41.01 -8.93 15.59
CA GLU A 271 41.18 -7.47 15.45
C GLU A 271 42.65 -7.00 15.34
N GLN A 272 43.63 -7.88 15.58
CA GLN A 272 45.04 -7.56 15.34
C GLN A 272 45.49 -7.68 13.88
N ALA A 273 44.63 -8.17 12.97
CA ALA A 273 45.05 -8.55 11.61
C ALA A 273 44.67 -7.58 10.48
N ASN A 274 43.84 -6.55 10.65
CA ASN A 274 43.48 -5.67 9.52
C ASN A 274 43.22 -4.21 9.92
N LYS A 275 44.24 -3.36 9.76
CA LYS A 275 44.12 -1.90 9.67
C LYS A 275 44.49 -1.45 8.26
N SER A 276 43.53 -0.94 7.48
CA SER A 276 43.73 0.09 6.44
C SER A 276 42.39 0.64 5.90
N VAL A 277 42.12 1.91 6.26
CA VAL A 277 41.54 3.06 5.53
C VAL A 277 40.56 2.83 4.36
N GLU A 278 39.38 3.50 4.38
CA GLU A 278 38.87 4.38 3.30
C GLU A 278 37.57 5.16 3.68
N GLU A 279 37.45 6.38 3.16
CA GLU A 279 36.52 7.47 3.51
C GLU A 279 35.18 7.45 2.73
N ALA A 280 34.16 8.13 3.28
CA ALA A 280 32.81 8.24 2.70
C ALA A 280 32.65 9.42 1.71
N PRO A 281 31.89 9.29 0.60
CA PRO A 281 31.65 10.40 -0.32
C PRO A 281 30.40 11.24 0.07
N SER A 282 30.57 12.55 -0.04
CA SER A 282 29.57 13.61 0.08
C SER A 282 28.63 13.64 -1.14
N PHE A 283 27.32 13.71 -0.89
CA PHE A 283 26.29 13.91 -1.93
C PHE A 283 25.98 15.41 -2.09
N SER A 284 26.77 16.12 -2.89
CA SER A 284 26.40 17.47 -3.35
C SER A 284 26.62 17.63 -4.85
N SER A 285 25.91 16.86 -5.67
CA SER A 285 25.70 17.18 -7.10
C SER A 285 24.81 16.13 -7.79
N VAL A 286 23.50 16.35 -7.82
CA VAL A 286 22.60 15.61 -8.72
C VAL A 286 21.80 16.60 -9.57
N PRO A 287 21.91 16.55 -10.92
CA PRO A 287 21.25 17.50 -11.82
C PRO A 287 19.72 17.38 -11.88
N LYS A 288 19.07 18.52 -12.19
CA LYS A 288 17.62 18.75 -12.24
C LYS A 288 16.82 17.83 -13.18
N ALA A 289 17.46 17.20 -14.16
CA ALA A 289 16.82 16.23 -15.05
C ALA A 289 16.43 14.91 -14.34
N LEU A 290 17.21 14.49 -13.33
CA LEU A 290 16.92 13.30 -12.52
C LEU A 290 15.80 13.55 -11.50
N LEU A 291 15.58 14.81 -11.10
CA LEU A 291 14.45 15.23 -10.25
C LEU A 291 13.10 15.18 -10.96
N LEU A 292 13.06 15.34 -12.29
CA LEU A 292 11.82 15.21 -13.06
C LEU A 292 11.41 13.75 -13.29
N GLN A 293 12.37 12.82 -13.25
CA GLN A 293 12.11 11.39 -13.36
C GLN A 293 11.49 10.80 -12.08
N SER A 294 11.72 11.42 -10.91
CA SER A 294 11.14 10.99 -9.62
C SER A 294 9.68 11.41 -9.42
N LEU A 295 9.13 12.28 -10.28
CA LEU A 295 7.73 12.70 -10.30
C LEU A 295 6.82 11.78 -11.14
N ARG A 296 7.38 10.80 -11.86
CA ARG A 296 6.55 9.78 -12.50
C ARG A 296 6.01 8.85 -11.42
N SER A 297 4.69 8.76 -11.33
CA SER A 297 3.96 7.82 -10.50
C SER A 297 4.56 6.42 -10.68
N ASP A 298 5.02 5.82 -9.58
CA ASP A 298 5.60 4.47 -9.51
C ASP A 298 4.54 3.41 -9.92
N THR A 299 4.27 3.32 -11.22
CA THR A 299 3.76 2.10 -11.84
C THR A 299 4.96 1.19 -11.96
N GLY A 300 5.31 0.52 -10.87
CA GLY A 300 6.54 -0.28 -10.76
C GLY A 300 6.85 -1.09 -12.02
N GLU A 301 8.14 -1.21 -12.36
CA GLU A 301 8.56 -1.94 -13.54
C GLU A 301 8.08 -3.39 -13.50
N VAL A 302 7.53 -3.85 -14.62
CA VAL A 302 7.22 -5.26 -14.83
C VAL A 302 8.56 -6.00 -14.87
N VAL A 303 8.91 -6.66 -13.77
CA VAL A 303 10.07 -7.53 -13.70
C VAL A 303 9.73 -8.82 -14.45
N GLU A 304 10.13 -8.91 -15.72
CA GLU A 304 10.20 -10.18 -16.43
C GLU A 304 11.26 -11.06 -15.75
N ARG A 305 10.79 -12.02 -14.97
CA ARG A 305 11.66 -13.05 -14.42
C ARG A 305 11.98 -14.04 -15.54
N LYS A 306 13.11 -13.85 -16.22
CA LYS A 306 13.69 -14.91 -17.05
C LYS A 306 13.82 -16.17 -16.18
N GLY A 307 13.08 -17.21 -16.54
CA GLY A 307 13.20 -18.53 -15.94
C GLY A 307 14.65 -19.01 -16.01
N ARG A 308 15.05 -19.83 -15.04
CA ARG A 308 16.39 -20.44 -15.00
C ARG A 308 16.72 -21.07 -16.35
N ASN A 309 17.78 -20.56 -16.98
CA ASN A 309 18.36 -21.05 -18.22
C ASN A 309 18.52 -22.58 -18.20
N ALA A 310 17.67 -23.29 -18.96
CA ALA A 310 18.04 -24.57 -19.53
C ALA A 310 18.70 -24.29 -20.88
N LEU A 311 19.80 -24.98 -21.18
CA LEU A 311 20.46 -24.86 -22.48
C LEU A 311 19.46 -25.20 -23.62
N PRO A 312 19.41 -24.40 -24.71
CA PRO A 312 18.41 -24.58 -25.75
C PRO A 312 18.65 -25.90 -26.46
N THR A 313 17.73 -26.85 -26.29
CA THR A 313 17.72 -28.07 -27.10
C THR A 313 17.11 -27.68 -28.44
N GLN A 314 17.94 -27.42 -29.44
CA GLN A 314 17.50 -27.05 -30.79
C GLN A 314 16.46 -28.07 -31.30
N PHE A 315 15.21 -27.63 -31.46
CA PHE A 315 14.14 -28.46 -31.98
C PHE A 315 14.29 -28.63 -33.50
N ASP A 316 14.44 -29.87 -33.96
CA ASP A 316 14.63 -30.18 -35.37
C ASP A 316 13.30 -30.06 -36.15
N ALA A 317 13.16 -29.01 -36.95
CA ALA A 317 11.95 -28.65 -37.70
C ALA A 317 11.49 -29.75 -38.70
N LYS A 318 12.38 -30.68 -39.06
CA LYS A 318 12.08 -31.83 -39.93
C LYS A 318 11.02 -32.76 -39.35
N ARG A 319 10.81 -32.75 -38.03
CA ARG A 319 9.79 -33.58 -37.36
C ARG A 319 8.35 -33.19 -37.71
N LEU A 320 8.11 -31.99 -38.25
CA LEU A 320 6.76 -31.48 -38.58
C LEU A 320 6.38 -31.62 -40.06
N GLU A 321 7.23 -32.24 -40.89
CA GLU A 321 7.01 -32.36 -42.34
C GLU A 321 5.84 -33.28 -42.73
N HIS A 322 5.51 -34.24 -41.87
CA HIS A 322 4.38 -35.16 -42.08
C HIS A 322 3.01 -34.50 -41.89
N ILE A 323 2.96 -33.28 -41.32
CA ILE A 323 1.72 -32.54 -41.08
C ILE A 323 1.41 -31.68 -42.31
N ARG A 324 0.41 -32.12 -43.08
CA ARG A 324 0.03 -31.51 -44.37
C ARG A 324 -1.43 -31.02 -44.44
N SER A 325 -2.26 -31.32 -43.45
CA SER A 325 -3.67 -30.92 -43.44
C SER A 325 -4.17 -30.58 -42.02
N LYS A 326 -5.32 -29.89 -41.95
CA LYS A 326 -6.03 -29.61 -40.68
C LYS A 326 -6.28 -30.86 -39.84
N PHE A 327 -6.59 -31.98 -40.50
CA PHE A 327 -6.82 -33.26 -39.83
C PHE A 327 -5.54 -33.79 -39.16
N HIS A 328 -4.39 -33.71 -39.84
CA HIS A 328 -3.11 -34.11 -39.27
C HIS A 328 -2.72 -33.26 -38.05
N VAL A 329 -3.05 -31.96 -38.06
CA VAL A 329 -2.82 -31.07 -36.89
C VAL A 329 -3.66 -31.52 -35.69
N GLN A 330 -4.95 -31.85 -35.89
CA GLN A 330 -5.81 -32.35 -34.81
C GLN A 330 -5.35 -33.70 -34.27
N GLN A 331 -4.91 -34.61 -35.15
CA GLN A 331 -4.37 -35.90 -34.75
C GLN A 331 -3.07 -35.75 -33.94
N PHE A 332 -2.18 -34.85 -34.38
CA PHE A 332 -0.97 -34.50 -33.64
C PHE A 332 -1.27 -33.94 -32.26
N LEU A 333 -2.21 -32.99 -32.13
CA LEU A 333 -2.57 -32.39 -30.83
C LEU A 333 -3.17 -33.42 -29.86
N LYS A 334 -3.95 -34.38 -30.37
CA LYS A 334 -4.48 -35.48 -29.55
C LYS A 334 -3.36 -36.40 -29.08
N GLN A 335 -2.48 -36.82 -29.99
CA GLN A 335 -1.34 -37.68 -29.65
C GLN A 335 -0.38 -37.00 -28.66
N GLU A 336 -0.09 -35.72 -28.85
CA GLU A 336 0.78 -34.96 -27.96
C GLU A 336 0.17 -34.81 -26.56
N ARG A 337 -1.15 -34.62 -26.44
CA ARG A 337 -1.85 -34.65 -25.13
C ARG A 337 -1.73 -35.99 -24.44
N THR A 338 -2.00 -37.08 -25.16
CA THR A 338 -1.87 -38.45 -24.62
C THR A 338 -0.42 -38.72 -24.20
N ASN A 339 0.57 -38.31 -25.01
CA ASN A 339 1.97 -38.46 -24.68
C ASN A 339 2.38 -37.66 -23.44
N ARG A 340 1.81 -36.46 -23.21
CA ARG A 340 2.05 -35.69 -21.98
C ARG A 340 1.47 -36.35 -20.74
N THR A 341 0.34 -37.06 -20.86
CA THR A 341 -0.30 -37.76 -19.73
C THR A 341 0.38 -39.10 -19.43
N ASP A 342 0.69 -39.90 -20.45
CA ASP A 342 1.10 -41.30 -20.28
C ASP A 342 2.63 -41.50 -20.30
N SER A 343 3.40 -40.62 -20.96
CA SER A 343 4.85 -40.79 -21.13
C SER A 343 5.57 -39.46 -21.43
N PRO A 344 5.88 -38.63 -20.42
CA PRO A 344 6.42 -37.28 -20.60
C PRO A 344 7.81 -37.24 -21.27
N ALA A 345 8.50 -38.37 -21.40
CA ALA A 345 9.76 -38.48 -22.13
C ALA A 345 9.59 -38.53 -23.67
N LYS A 346 8.40 -38.86 -24.18
CA LYS A 346 8.11 -38.96 -25.63
C LYS A 346 7.41 -37.70 -26.18
N ALA A 347 6.92 -36.82 -25.31
CA ALA A 347 6.26 -35.58 -25.71
C ALA A 347 7.27 -34.56 -26.28
N LEU A 348 6.95 -33.99 -27.44
CA LEU A 348 7.76 -32.96 -28.10
C LEU A 348 7.74 -31.62 -27.31
N THR A 349 6.73 -31.43 -26.47
CA THR A 349 6.50 -30.21 -25.66
C THR A 349 6.90 -30.35 -24.18
N LYS A 350 7.82 -31.27 -23.85
CA LYS A 350 8.21 -31.62 -22.46
C LYS A 350 8.61 -30.43 -21.56
N GLY A 351 9.15 -29.34 -22.12
CA GLY A 351 9.57 -28.15 -21.37
C GLY A 351 8.45 -27.15 -21.03
N LEU A 352 7.27 -27.31 -21.63
CA LEU A 352 6.18 -26.32 -21.54
C LEU A 352 5.19 -26.64 -20.43
N SER A 353 4.72 -25.59 -19.75
CA SER A 353 3.63 -25.72 -18.76
C SER A 353 2.30 -26.08 -19.42
N GLU A 354 1.41 -26.75 -18.68
CA GLU A 354 0.08 -27.12 -19.14
C GLU A 354 -0.77 -25.90 -19.54
N GLN A 355 -0.58 -24.77 -18.85
CA GLN A 355 -1.25 -23.50 -19.16
C GLN A 355 -0.79 -22.93 -20.51
N GLN A 356 0.52 -22.90 -20.77
CA GLN A 356 1.07 -22.41 -22.06
C GLN A 356 0.59 -23.27 -23.24
N PHE A 357 0.57 -24.59 -23.08
CA PHE A 357 0.06 -25.50 -24.11
C PHE A 357 -1.47 -25.39 -24.30
N GLY A 358 -2.20 -25.15 -23.20
CA GLY A 358 -3.64 -24.88 -23.23
C GLY A 358 -3.98 -23.60 -24.01
N ASP A 359 -3.28 -22.50 -23.72
CA ASP A 359 -3.47 -21.21 -24.38
C ASP A 359 -3.14 -21.28 -25.87
N PHE A 360 -2.07 -21.98 -26.22
CA PHE A 360 -1.72 -22.26 -27.63
C PHE A 360 -2.84 -23.00 -28.36
N ASN A 361 -3.37 -24.07 -27.76
CA ASN A 361 -4.45 -24.82 -28.39
C ASN A 361 -5.72 -23.97 -28.56
N VAL A 362 -6.04 -23.10 -27.61
CA VAL A 362 -7.18 -22.17 -27.73
C VAL A 362 -6.97 -21.18 -28.86
N ARG A 363 -5.78 -20.57 -28.98
CA ARG A 363 -5.45 -19.65 -30.08
C ARG A 363 -5.52 -20.35 -31.44
N LEU A 364 -4.98 -21.56 -31.52
CA LEU A 364 -4.98 -22.36 -32.74
C LEU A 364 -6.40 -22.76 -33.17
N MET A 365 -7.27 -23.15 -32.22
CA MET A 365 -8.65 -23.54 -32.55
C MET A 365 -9.54 -22.35 -32.95
N LYS A 366 -9.22 -21.11 -32.54
CA LYS A 366 -9.92 -19.91 -33.01
C LYS A 366 -9.72 -19.67 -34.51
N GLU A 367 -8.52 -19.96 -35.02
CA GLU A 367 -8.18 -19.76 -36.44
C GLU A 367 -8.48 -21.00 -37.30
N PHE A 368 -8.91 -22.11 -36.69
CA PHE A 368 -9.22 -23.37 -37.37
C PHE A 368 -10.34 -23.24 -38.42
N ASN A 369 -11.37 -22.43 -38.13
CA ASN A 369 -12.49 -22.21 -39.05
C ASN A 369 -12.29 -21.01 -39.98
N ARG A 370 -11.30 -20.16 -39.71
CA ARG A 370 -11.06 -18.90 -40.43
C ARG A 370 -10.09 -19.04 -41.60
N LEU A 371 -9.06 -19.86 -41.44
CA LEU A 371 -7.99 -20.02 -42.44
C LEU A 371 -8.24 -21.23 -43.36
N SER A 372 -7.73 -21.17 -44.59
CA SER A 372 -7.73 -22.36 -45.48
C SER A 372 -6.83 -23.47 -44.92
N SER A 373 -6.95 -24.71 -45.39
CA SER A 373 -6.16 -25.83 -44.84
C SER A 373 -4.65 -25.64 -45.01
N VAL A 374 -4.21 -24.95 -46.05
CA VAL A 374 -2.78 -24.74 -46.33
C VAL A 374 -2.22 -23.63 -45.43
N GLU A 375 -2.94 -22.51 -45.33
CA GLU A 375 -2.58 -21.38 -44.47
C GLU A 375 -2.59 -21.77 -43.00
N PHE A 376 -3.57 -22.58 -42.58
CA PHE A 376 -3.67 -23.07 -41.22
C PHE A 376 -2.49 -23.96 -40.82
N VAL A 377 -2.03 -24.84 -41.72
CA VAL A 377 -0.87 -25.71 -41.45
C VAL A 377 0.42 -24.89 -41.36
N LYS A 378 0.55 -23.84 -42.19
CA LYS A 378 1.69 -22.90 -42.10
C LYS A 378 1.66 -22.13 -40.78
N PHE A 379 0.51 -21.58 -40.43
CA PHE A 379 0.28 -20.88 -39.16
C PHE A 379 0.57 -21.78 -37.95
N PHE A 380 0.11 -23.03 -37.97
CA PHE A 380 0.42 -24.00 -36.92
C PHE A 380 1.93 -24.25 -36.78
N LYS A 381 2.66 -24.46 -37.88
CA LYS A 381 4.12 -24.72 -37.83
C LYS A 381 4.89 -23.51 -37.29
N GLU A 382 4.51 -22.30 -37.70
CA GLU A 382 5.12 -21.06 -37.21
C GLU A 382 4.86 -20.85 -35.71
N GLN A 383 3.60 -20.98 -35.28
CA GLN A 383 3.23 -20.81 -33.87
C GLN A 383 3.80 -21.91 -32.97
N PHE A 384 3.88 -23.15 -33.46
CA PHE A 384 4.46 -24.25 -32.71
C PHE A 384 5.98 -24.09 -32.56
N LEU A 385 6.68 -23.62 -33.59
CA LEU A 385 8.10 -23.29 -33.51
C LEU A 385 8.37 -22.13 -32.53
N GLN A 386 7.55 -21.08 -32.56
CA GLN A 386 7.63 -19.99 -31.58
C GLN A 386 7.45 -20.53 -30.16
N LEU A 387 6.44 -21.35 -29.93
CA LEU A 387 6.14 -21.90 -28.62
C LEU A 387 7.24 -22.83 -28.09
N VAL A 388 7.86 -23.65 -28.94
CA VAL A 388 8.97 -24.51 -28.53
C VAL A 388 10.25 -23.69 -28.30
N THR A 389 10.46 -22.59 -29.04
CA THR A 389 11.64 -21.72 -28.88
C THR A 389 11.52 -20.79 -27.65
N GLU A 390 10.31 -20.34 -27.31
CA GLU A 390 10.04 -19.52 -26.12
C GLU A 390 9.87 -20.36 -24.84
N GLY A 391 9.56 -21.65 -24.98
CA GLY A 391 9.34 -22.59 -23.88
C GLY A 391 10.55 -23.39 -23.40
N THR A 392 11.70 -23.25 -24.06
CA THR A 392 13.01 -23.78 -23.64
C THR A 392 13.90 -22.63 -23.20
#